data_AF-M0P940-F1
#
_entry.id   AF-M0P940-F1
#
_cell.length_a   1.000
_cell.length_b   1.000
_cell.length_c   1.000
_cell.angle_alpha   90.00
_cell.angle_beta   90.00
_cell.angle_gamma   90.00
#
_symmetry.space_group_name_H-M   'P 1'
#
loop_
_entity.id
_entity.type
_entity.pdbx_description
1 polymer ?
#
loop_
_entity_poly.entity_id
_entity_poly.type
_entity_poly.pdbx_seq_one_letter_code
_entity_poly.pdbx_strand_id
1 'polypeptide(L)'
;MVGLGTLVGTGAAVSGTGAFGAAEVSRQATIDVVDDSDGLIGLVANEAIAGVRMDAGGELTISLGDDDPGVNVSSVYQFGAFVSDGGVEDITGDTFSVVRDDDPSDMSDGQNSLESALAVVNQSAEDLEITIDFELDDNSDETDGNTEYAFELQSSRNGSGTREGLATSPITGQLTAQLATGESIGLSFIVNALDGTTADEISGSLSVSATAV
;
A
#
# COMPACT_ATOMS: atom_id res chain seq x y z
N MET A 1 -61.82 51.25 14.75
CA MET A 1 -61.66 49.81 14.44
C MET A 1 -60.32 49.37 14.99
N VAL A 2 -60.32 48.17 15.57
CA VAL A 2 -59.17 47.43 16.11
C VAL A 2 -58.57 46.58 15.00
N GLY A 3 -57.24 46.42 15.01
CA GLY A 3 -56.47 45.35 14.35
C GLY A 3 -54.99 45.59 14.64
N LEU A 4 -54.34 44.96 15.63
CA LEU A 4 -53.86 43.55 15.66
C LEU A 4 -53.22 43.18 14.31
N GLY A 5 -51.92 42.99 14.14
CA GLY A 5 -50.75 43.03 15.02
C GLY A 5 -49.54 42.50 14.22
N THR A 6 -48.32 42.84 14.62
CA THR A 6 -47.13 42.02 14.30
C THR A 6 -46.15 42.08 15.46
N LEU A 7 -45.86 40.89 16.00
CA LEU A 7 -44.95 40.60 17.08
C LEU A 7 -43.49 40.58 16.61
N VAL A 8 -42.60 41.05 17.50
CA VAL A 8 -41.24 40.56 17.79
C VAL A 8 -40.22 40.60 16.64
N GLY A 9 -39.44 41.69 16.61
CA GLY A 9 -38.13 41.75 16.00
C GLY A 9 -37.03 41.46 17.02
N THR A 10 -36.82 40.18 17.35
CA THR A 10 -35.59 39.68 17.96
C THR A 10 -35.15 38.44 17.19
N GLY A 11 -34.39 38.65 16.13
CA GLY A 11 -33.68 37.60 15.41
C GLY A 11 -32.19 37.81 15.65
N ALA A 12 -31.61 36.91 16.45
CA ALA A 12 -30.22 36.93 16.87
C ALA A 12 -29.25 37.05 15.71
N ALA A 13 -28.16 37.80 15.94
CA ALA A 13 -26.92 37.58 15.24
C ALA A 13 -26.44 36.16 15.54
N VAL A 14 -26.77 35.21 14.68
CA VAL A 14 -26.07 33.92 14.64
C VAL A 14 -24.93 34.10 13.66
N SER A 15 -23.79 34.51 14.22
CA SER A 15 -22.48 34.18 13.66
C SER A 15 -22.43 32.65 13.58
N GLY A 16 -22.69 32.11 12.38
CA GLY A 16 -22.52 30.70 12.10
C GLY A 16 -21.03 30.41 12.01
N THR A 17 -20.41 30.16 13.15
CA THR A 17 -19.14 29.45 13.23
C THR A 17 -19.34 28.03 12.73
N GLY A 18 -18.46 27.59 11.83
CA GLY A 18 -18.05 26.18 11.75
C GLY A 18 -19.01 25.24 11.04
N ALA A 19 -18.71 24.98 9.78
CA ALA A 19 -18.79 23.62 9.27
C ALA A 19 -17.59 23.41 8.36
N PHE A 20 -16.42 23.19 8.96
CA PHE A 20 -15.50 22.21 8.36
C PHE A 20 -16.27 20.89 8.43
N GLY A 21 -17.10 20.63 7.41
CA GLY A 21 -17.49 19.28 7.13
C GLY A 21 -16.20 18.61 6.70
N ALA A 22 -15.49 17.99 7.64
CA ALA A 22 -14.73 16.81 7.31
C ALA A 22 -15.79 15.83 6.79
N ALA A 23 -16.00 15.85 5.48
CA ALA A 23 -16.61 14.74 4.80
C ALA A 23 -15.56 13.63 4.90
N GLU A 24 -15.66 12.83 5.95
CA GLU A 24 -14.95 11.58 6.07
C GLU A 24 -15.64 10.63 5.07
N VAL A 25 -15.28 10.78 3.79
CA VAL A 25 -15.60 9.80 2.77
C VAL A 25 -14.55 8.70 2.95
N SER A 26 -14.99 7.59 3.54
CA SER A 26 -14.20 6.37 3.67
C SER A 26 -13.92 5.81 2.28
N ARG A 27 -12.65 5.83 1.86
CA ARG A 27 -12.15 5.23 0.61
C ARG A 27 -11.37 3.96 0.91
N GLN A 28 -12.04 2.81 0.85
CA GLN A 28 -11.41 1.54 1.17
C GLN A 28 -10.28 1.26 0.18
N ALA A 29 -9.08 0.98 0.70
CA ALA A 29 -7.99 0.40 -0.06
C ALA A 29 -7.61 -0.90 0.61
N THR A 30 -7.88 -1.99 -0.09
CA THR A 30 -7.57 -3.35 0.33
C THR A 30 -6.74 -3.99 -0.78
N ILE A 31 -5.57 -4.51 -0.43
CA ILE A 31 -4.78 -5.39 -1.30
C ILE A 31 -4.76 -6.75 -0.64
N ASP A 32 -5.40 -7.71 -1.28
CA ASP A 32 -5.39 -9.10 -0.87
C ASP A 32 -4.26 -9.83 -1.60
N VAL A 33 -3.46 -10.56 -0.84
CA VAL A 33 -2.34 -11.36 -1.34
C VAL A 33 -2.62 -12.83 -1.04
N VAL A 34 -2.86 -13.58 -2.12
CA VAL A 34 -3.25 -15.00 -2.05
C VAL A 34 -2.00 -15.88 -2.10
N ASP A 35 -1.91 -16.84 -1.18
CA ASP A 35 -0.86 -17.86 -1.14
C ASP A 35 -1.06 -18.93 -2.22
N ASP A 36 0.03 -19.38 -2.86
CA ASP A 36 -0.01 -20.43 -3.86
C ASP A 36 0.04 -21.83 -3.21
N SER A 37 -1.11 -22.50 -3.31
CA SER A 37 -1.51 -23.70 -2.57
C SER A 37 -0.71 -25.01 -2.80
N ASP A 38 0.44 -24.96 -3.50
CA ASP A 38 1.40 -26.08 -3.56
C ASP A 38 2.41 -26.09 -2.38
N GLY A 39 2.32 -25.12 -1.46
CA GLY A 39 2.81 -25.24 -0.07
C GLY A 39 4.32 -25.13 0.12
N LEU A 40 5.04 -24.56 -0.85
CA LEU A 40 6.49 -24.46 -0.87
C LEU A 40 7.04 -23.04 -0.72
N ILE A 41 6.15 -22.04 -0.76
CA ILE A 41 6.43 -20.64 -0.41
C ILE A 41 5.69 -20.27 0.87
N GLY A 42 6.30 -19.40 1.68
CA GLY A 42 5.66 -18.83 2.85
C GLY A 42 5.53 -17.33 2.71
N LEU A 43 4.35 -16.79 2.99
CA LEU A 43 4.12 -15.35 3.11
C LEU A 43 4.33 -14.92 4.56
N VAL A 44 5.15 -13.88 4.75
CA VAL A 44 5.46 -13.30 6.05
C VAL A 44 5.10 -11.82 6.03
N ALA A 45 4.02 -11.47 6.72
CA ALA A 45 3.64 -10.08 6.96
C ALA A 45 4.63 -9.40 7.90
N ASN A 46 4.96 -8.13 7.66
CA ASN A 46 5.59 -7.30 8.67
C ASN A 46 4.52 -6.59 9.51
N GLU A 47 4.09 -7.24 10.59
CA GLU A 47 3.04 -6.71 11.48
C GLU A 47 3.46 -5.46 12.27
N ALA A 48 4.74 -5.08 12.24
CA ALA A 48 5.19 -3.80 12.79
C ALA A 48 4.75 -2.61 11.91
N ILE A 49 4.46 -2.86 10.64
CA ILE A 49 3.96 -1.85 9.69
C ILE A 49 2.44 -1.79 9.80
N ALA A 50 1.94 -0.61 10.16
CA ALA A 50 0.51 -0.38 10.30
C ALA A 50 -0.24 -0.72 8.99
N GLY A 51 -1.26 -1.55 9.10
CA GLY A 51 -2.10 -1.95 7.99
C GLY A 51 -1.67 -3.21 7.26
N VAL A 52 -0.46 -3.76 7.52
CA VAL A 52 -0.04 -5.06 7.00
C VAL A 52 -0.34 -6.15 8.04
N ARG A 53 -1.14 -7.16 7.68
CA ARG A 53 -1.49 -8.26 8.58
C ARG A 53 -1.83 -9.56 7.85
N MET A 54 -1.63 -10.68 8.52
CA MET A 54 -2.22 -11.96 8.11
C MET A 54 -3.66 -12.04 8.65
N ASP A 55 -4.60 -12.44 7.81
CA ASP A 55 -5.97 -12.69 8.21
C ASP A 55 -6.14 -14.08 8.88
N ALA A 56 -7.35 -14.40 9.32
CA ALA A 56 -7.63 -15.69 9.97
C ALA A 56 -7.61 -16.90 9.00
N GLY A 57 -7.67 -16.65 7.69
CA GLY A 57 -7.56 -17.64 6.62
C GLY A 57 -6.11 -17.90 6.16
N GLY A 58 -5.15 -17.09 6.60
CA GLY A 58 -3.76 -17.15 6.13
C GLY A 58 -3.52 -16.33 4.86
N GLU A 59 -4.47 -15.47 4.48
CA GLU A 59 -4.31 -14.48 3.42
C GLU A 59 -3.61 -13.24 3.99
N LEU A 60 -2.71 -12.65 3.22
CA LEU A 60 -2.06 -11.40 3.62
C LEU A 60 -2.94 -10.24 3.13
N THR A 61 -3.37 -9.39 4.06
CA THR A 61 -4.18 -8.22 3.76
C THR A 61 -3.38 -6.96 4.10
N ILE A 62 -3.34 -6.04 3.15
CA ILE A 62 -2.93 -4.65 3.39
C ILE A 62 -4.21 -3.82 3.44
N SER A 63 -4.49 -3.23 4.61
CA SER A 63 -5.66 -2.39 4.82
C SER A 63 -5.29 -1.15 5.61
N LEU A 64 -5.76 0.01 5.18
CA LEU A 64 -5.49 1.29 5.83
C LEU A 64 -6.37 1.54 7.07
N GLY A 65 -6.59 0.52 7.90
CA GLY A 65 -7.01 0.63 9.32
C GLY A 65 -8.13 -0.33 9.76
N ASP A 66 -8.64 -0.12 10.98
CA ASP A 66 -9.30 -1.20 11.74
C ASP A 66 -10.77 -1.46 11.37
N ASP A 67 -11.49 -0.46 10.85
CA ASP A 67 -12.94 -0.49 10.58
C ASP A 67 -13.31 0.20 9.25
N ASP A 68 -12.45 0.12 8.22
CA ASP A 68 -12.61 0.76 6.89
C ASP A 68 -12.13 2.23 6.72
N PRO A 69 -10.83 2.56 6.96
CA PRO A 69 -10.34 3.87 6.57
C PRO A 69 -9.70 3.81 5.18
N GLY A 70 -10.35 4.50 4.26
CA GLY A 70 -9.73 5.62 3.54
C GLY A 70 -8.21 5.62 3.32
N VAL A 71 -7.77 5.57 2.07
CA VAL A 71 -6.65 6.46 1.67
C VAL A 71 -7.15 7.90 1.85
N ASN A 72 -6.35 8.81 2.41
CA ASN A 72 -6.70 10.24 2.50
C ASN A 72 -6.32 11.00 1.23
N VAL A 73 -7.09 12.02 0.83
CA VAL A 73 -6.73 12.82 -0.35
C VAL A 73 -5.55 13.69 0.04
N SER A 74 -4.70 14.02 -0.94
CA SER A 74 -3.50 14.81 -0.66
C SER A 74 -2.56 14.14 0.35
N SER A 75 -2.44 12.82 0.29
CA SER A 75 -1.57 12.05 1.20
C SER A 75 -0.76 10.99 0.47
N VAL A 76 0.35 10.60 1.08
CA VAL A 76 1.24 9.54 0.61
C VAL A 76 1.42 8.55 1.74
N TYR A 77 1.22 7.28 1.45
CA TYR A 77 1.46 6.17 2.35
C TYR A 77 2.60 5.33 1.80
N GLN A 78 3.52 4.95 2.69
CA GLN A 78 4.58 4.01 2.37
C GLN A 78 4.49 2.82 3.32
N PHE A 79 4.60 1.63 2.74
CA PHE A 79 4.61 0.36 3.44
C PHE A 79 5.93 -0.32 3.15
N GLY A 80 6.70 -0.51 4.21
CA GLY A 80 8.06 -1.03 4.16
C GLY A 80 9.07 -0.02 3.65
N ALA A 81 10.33 -0.27 3.94
CA ALA A 81 11.45 0.52 3.45
C ALA A 81 11.85 0.09 2.03
N PHE A 82 12.31 1.04 1.22
CA PHE A 82 12.88 0.79 -0.10
C PHE A 82 14.41 0.75 -0.02
N VAL A 83 15.06 -0.01 -0.90
CA VAL A 83 16.53 -0.03 -1.04
C VAL A 83 17.04 1.32 -1.53
N SER A 84 16.30 1.97 -2.43
CA SER A 84 16.63 3.30 -2.94
C SER A 84 15.38 4.11 -3.33
N ASP A 85 15.54 5.41 -3.52
CA ASP A 85 14.46 6.33 -3.93
C ASP A 85 14.42 6.56 -5.44
N GLY A 86 15.44 6.10 -6.18
CA GLY A 86 15.51 6.29 -7.63
C GLY A 86 14.28 5.70 -8.35
N GLY A 87 13.61 6.52 -9.16
CA GLY A 87 12.36 6.18 -9.86
C GLY A 87 11.10 6.25 -8.99
N VAL A 88 11.23 6.20 -7.66
CA VAL A 88 10.12 6.41 -6.71
C VAL A 88 9.94 7.90 -6.42
N GLU A 89 11.03 8.66 -6.42
CA GLU A 89 11.03 10.12 -6.32
C GLU A 89 10.25 10.79 -7.47
N ASP A 90 10.18 10.15 -8.64
CA ASP A 90 9.42 10.66 -9.79
C ASP A 90 7.90 10.67 -9.52
N ILE A 91 7.41 9.75 -8.67
CA ILE A 91 6.01 9.70 -8.21
C ILE A 91 5.81 10.60 -7.00
N THR A 92 6.68 10.47 -6.00
CA THR A 92 6.48 11.11 -4.69
C THR A 92 6.86 12.59 -4.67
N GLY A 93 7.70 13.02 -5.61
CA GLY A 93 8.23 14.38 -5.73
C GLY A 93 8.95 14.85 -4.46
N ASP A 94 9.04 16.17 -4.28
CA ASP A 94 9.66 16.77 -3.10
C ASP A 94 8.74 16.75 -1.85
N THR A 95 7.50 16.29 -2.00
CA THR A 95 6.45 16.38 -0.96
C THR A 95 6.57 15.28 0.07
N PHE A 96 7.20 14.17 -0.30
CA PHE A 96 7.33 12.98 0.53
C PHE A 96 8.76 12.44 0.46
N SER A 97 9.37 12.24 1.62
CA SER A 97 10.71 11.63 1.71
C SER A 97 10.55 10.13 1.85
N VAL A 98 10.96 9.38 0.82
CA VAL A 98 10.95 7.91 0.82
C VAL A 98 11.79 7.38 1.98
N VAL A 99 11.19 6.52 2.81
CA VAL A 99 11.91 5.78 3.87
C VAL A 99 12.73 4.68 3.21
N ARG A 100 14.01 4.61 3.57
CA ARG A 100 14.97 3.68 2.97
C ARG A 100 15.70 2.87 4.00
N ASP A 101 16.07 1.66 3.62
CA ASP A 101 16.93 0.77 4.38
C ASP A 101 17.96 0.13 3.43
N ASP A 102 19.15 -0.16 3.95
CA ASP A 102 20.22 -0.77 3.16
C ASP A 102 19.95 -2.25 2.88
N ASP A 103 19.10 -2.93 3.67
CA ASP A 103 18.65 -4.31 3.48
C ASP A 103 17.22 -4.56 4.02
N PRO A 104 16.18 -4.01 3.35
CA PRO A 104 14.82 -4.10 3.85
C PRO A 104 14.25 -5.53 3.89
N SER A 105 14.81 -6.44 3.09
CA SER A 105 14.42 -7.85 3.00
C SER A 105 15.16 -8.76 3.97
N ASP A 106 15.97 -8.22 4.89
CA ASP A 106 16.72 -9.02 5.85
C ASP A 106 15.80 -9.83 6.77
N MET A 107 15.95 -11.15 6.73
CA MET A 107 15.24 -12.10 7.59
C MET A 107 16.20 -12.86 8.52
N SER A 108 17.43 -12.36 8.72
CA SER A 108 18.46 -13.01 9.53
C SER A 108 18.11 -13.14 11.01
N ASP A 109 17.29 -12.23 11.55
CA ASP A 109 16.66 -12.33 12.89
C ASP A 109 15.15 -12.59 12.81
N GLY A 110 14.72 -13.26 11.72
CA GLY A 110 13.31 -13.47 11.40
C GLY A 110 12.59 -12.16 11.13
N GLN A 111 11.32 -12.05 11.57
CA GLN A 111 10.51 -10.85 11.36
C GLN A 111 11.05 -9.59 12.04
N ASN A 112 11.97 -9.71 13.02
CA ASN A 112 12.51 -8.55 13.73
C ASN A 112 13.48 -7.72 12.88
N SER A 113 14.11 -8.34 11.87
CA SER A 113 15.01 -7.66 10.93
C SER A 113 14.29 -7.23 9.65
N LEU A 114 13.03 -7.62 9.46
CA LEU A 114 12.27 -7.31 8.26
C LEU A 114 11.81 -5.85 8.30
N GLU A 115 12.23 -5.07 7.32
CA GLU A 115 11.77 -3.68 7.11
C GLU A 115 10.91 -3.56 5.84
N SER A 116 10.78 -4.62 5.04
CA SER A 116 9.83 -4.73 3.93
C SER A 116 8.39 -4.76 4.44
N ALA A 117 7.41 -4.44 3.60
CA ALA A 117 6.00 -4.62 3.97
C ALA A 117 5.67 -6.11 4.19
N LEU A 118 6.17 -6.97 3.32
CA LEU A 118 6.05 -8.42 3.44
C LEU A 118 7.31 -9.09 2.89
N ALA A 119 7.49 -10.36 3.22
CA ALA A 119 8.47 -11.24 2.59
C ALA A 119 7.81 -12.52 2.06
N VAL A 120 8.25 -12.94 0.87
CA VAL A 120 8.00 -14.28 0.33
C VAL A 120 9.25 -15.12 0.60
N VAL A 121 9.08 -16.24 1.28
CA VAL A 121 10.17 -17.11 1.73
C VAL A 121 10.11 -18.44 0.99
N ASN A 122 11.23 -18.88 0.41
CA ASN A 122 11.33 -20.20 -0.20
C ASN A 122 11.58 -21.26 0.88
N GLN A 123 10.55 -22.05 1.19
CA GLN A 123 10.61 -23.15 2.15
C GLN A 123 10.84 -24.52 1.48
N SER A 124 11.02 -24.52 0.17
CA SER A 124 11.22 -25.70 -0.65
C SER A 124 12.67 -26.18 -0.61
N ALA A 125 12.95 -27.31 -1.26
CA ALA A 125 14.32 -27.81 -1.48
C ALA A 125 14.89 -27.45 -2.85
N GLU A 126 14.14 -26.66 -3.64
CA GLU A 126 14.48 -26.24 -5.00
C GLU A 126 14.56 -24.72 -5.05
N ASP A 127 15.30 -24.19 -6.02
CA ASP A 127 15.30 -22.76 -6.29
C ASP A 127 14.01 -22.40 -7.04
N LEU A 128 13.43 -21.25 -6.72
CA LEU A 128 12.14 -20.82 -7.26
C LEU A 128 12.29 -19.52 -8.06
N GLU A 129 11.58 -19.40 -9.17
CA GLU A 129 11.28 -18.13 -9.80
C GLU A 129 9.95 -17.64 -9.25
N ILE A 130 9.99 -16.52 -8.53
CA ILE A 130 8.81 -15.86 -7.98
C ILE A 130 8.34 -14.83 -8.99
N THR A 131 7.06 -14.88 -9.34
CA THR A 131 6.38 -13.87 -10.16
C THR A 131 5.32 -13.18 -9.33
N ILE A 132 5.35 -11.85 -9.33
CA ILE A 132 4.40 -11.01 -8.65
C ILE A 132 3.63 -10.21 -9.69
N ASP A 133 2.34 -10.50 -9.75
CA ASP A 133 1.35 -9.87 -10.62
C ASP A 133 0.58 -8.81 -9.84
N PHE A 134 0.44 -7.63 -10.43
CA PHE A 134 -0.33 -6.53 -9.87
C PHE A 134 -1.56 -6.29 -10.74
N GLU A 135 -2.74 -6.47 -10.15
CA GLU A 135 -4.01 -6.08 -10.77
C GLU A 135 -4.60 -4.96 -9.92
N LEU A 136 -4.48 -3.72 -10.39
CA LEU A 136 -5.05 -2.55 -9.75
C LEU A 136 -6.28 -2.10 -10.54
N ASP A 137 -7.44 -2.15 -9.88
CA ASP A 137 -8.67 -1.53 -10.33
C ASP A 137 -8.68 -0.10 -9.78
N ASP A 138 -8.20 0.84 -10.61
CA ASP A 138 -8.37 2.27 -10.39
C ASP A 138 -9.46 2.78 -11.34
N ASN A 139 -10.63 3.11 -10.78
CA ASN A 139 -11.76 3.69 -11.51
C ASN A 139 -11.59 5.21 -11.73
N SER A 140 -10.36 5.72 -11.86
CA SER A 140 -10.12 7.10 -12.26
C SER A 140 -10.64 7.33 -13.68
N ASP A 141 -11.87 7.83 -13.82
CA ASP A 141 -12.34 8.45 -15.06
C ASP A 141 -11.35 9.58 -15.41
N GLU A 142 -10.43 9.29 -16.33
CA GLU A 142 -9.29 10.01 -16.98
C GLU A 142 -9.35 11.56 -17.10
N THR A 143 -9.93 12.26 -16.15
CA THR A 143 -10.29 13.67 -16.27
C THR A 143 -10.02 14.50 -15.04
N ASP A 144 -9.99 13.95 -13.83
CA ASP A 144 -9.60 14.71 -12.64
C ASP A 144 -9.00 13.77 -11.57
N GLY A 145 -7.68 13.81 -11.42
CA GLY A 145 -6.89 13.20 -10.33
C GLY A 145 -6.51 11.74 -10.50
N ASN A 146 -5.24 11.42 -10.22
CA ASN A 146 -4.70 10.07 -10.36
C ASN A 146 -3.99 9.67 -9.06
N THR A 147 -4.39 8.54 -8.48
CA THR A 147 -3.57 7.87 -7.46
C THR A 147 -2.44 7.12 -8.16
N GLU A 148 -1.22 7.32 -7.68
CA GLU A 148 -0.04 6.68 -8.22
C GLU A 148 0.53 5.65 -7.25
N TYR A 149 1.14 4.61 -7.79
CA TYR A 149 1.67 3.50 -7.02
C TYR A 149 3.11 3.23 -7.40
N ALA A 150 3.90 2.78 -6.42
CA ALA A 150 5.21 2.19 -6.65
C ALA A 150 5.33 0.90 -5.86
N PHE A 151 5.84 -0.17 -6.48
CA PHE A 151 6.11 -1.45 -5.84
C PHE A 151 7.55 -1.86 -6.12
N GLU A 152 8.29 -2.19 -5.07
CA GLU A 152 9.68 -2.63 -5.15
C GLU A 152 9.81 -4.06 -4.65
N LEU A 153 10.46 -4.91 -5.47
CA LEU A 153 10.98 -6.19 -5.02
C LEU A 153 12.44 -6.03 -4.60
N GLN A 154 12.75 -6.57 -3.42
CA GLN A 154 14.08 -6.52 -2.84
C GLN A 154 14.56 -7.90 -2.37
N SER A 155 15.83 -8.22 -2.62
CA SER A 155 16.50 -9.42 -2.09
C SER A 155 17.60 -9.04 -1.10
N SER A 156 17.80 -9.87 -0.08
CA SER A 156 18.97 -9.76 0.80
C SER A 156 20.08 -10.66 0.28
N ARG A 157 21.20 -10.09 -0.15
CA ARG A 157 22.36 -10.84 -0.64
C ARG A 157 23.62 -10.39 0.05
N ASN A 158 24.26 -11.31 0.77
CA ASN A 158 25.49 -11.07 1.53
C ASN A 158 25.34 -9.96 2.60
N GLY A 159 24.16 -9.82 3.21
CA GLY A 159 23.86 -8.80 4.22
C GLY A 159 23.70 -7.39 3.65
N SER A 160 23.21 -7.30 2.41
CA SER A 160 22.87 -6.06 1.74
C SER A 160 21.64 -6.29 0.88
N GLY A 161 20.73 -5.33 0.91
CA GLY A 161 19.56 -5.28 0.05
C GLY A 161 19.93 -4.98 -1.39
N THR A 162 19.23 -5.63 -2.31
CA THR A 162 19.30 -5.38 -3.75
C THR A 162 17.89 -5.23 -4.28
N ARG A 163 17.62 -4.14 -5.01
CA ARG A 163 16.38 -4.01 -5.79
C ARG A 163 16.42 -5.01 -6.94
N GLU A 164 15.51 -5.98 -6.93
CA GLU A 164 15.31 -6.93 -8.03
C GLU A 164 14.32 -6.37 -9.07
N GLY A 165 13.37 -5.54 -8.66
CA GLY A 165 12.38 -4.95 -9.55
C GLY A 165 11.70 -3.71 -8.98
N LEU A 166 11.23 -2.84 -9.87
CA LEU A 166 10.42 -1.67 -9.54
C LEU A 166 9.30 -1.54 -10.57
N ALA A 167 8.05 -1.47 -10.10
CA ALA A 167 6.87 -1.16 -10.91
C ALA A 167 6.27 0.16 -10.41
N THR A 168 5.92 1.05 -11.33
CA THR A 168 5.38 2.39 -11.04
C THR A 168 4.15 2.66 -11.91
N SER A 169 3.22 3.51 -11.45
CA SER A 169 2.06 3.91 -12.26
C SER A 169 2.43 4.50 -13.62
N PRO A 170 1.68 4.19 -14.70
CA PRO A 170 0.66 3.12 -14.77
C PRO A 170 1.33 1.75 -14.67
N ILE A 171 0.86 0.91 -13.75
CA ILE A 171 1.44 -0.41 -13.54
C ILE A 171 0.89 -1.35 -14.61
N THR A 172 1.74 -1.66 -15.58
CA THR A 172 1.46 -2.69 -16.58
C THR A 172 2.60 -3.70 -16.56
N GLY A 173 2.48 -4.76 -15.77
CA GLY A 173 3.47 -5.83 -15.80
C GLY A 173 3.55 -6.69 -14.56
N GLN A 174 4.52 -7.61 -14.62
CA GLN A 174 4.90 -8.52 -13.56
C GLN A 174 6.29 -8.14 -13.07
N LEU A 175 6.56 -8.35 -11.79
CA LEU A 175 7.92 -8.35 -11.29
C LEU A 175 8.34 -9.79 -11.03
N THR A 176 9.55 -10.16 -11.46
CA THR A 176 10.09 -11.51 -11.25
C THR A 176 11.41 -11.47 -10.52
N ALA A 177 11.64 -12.46 -9.67
CA ALA A 177 12.91 -12.64 -8.96
C ALA A 177 13.21 -14.13 -8.76
N GLN A 178 14.50 -14.48 -8.78
CA GLN A 178 14.95 -15.81 -8.38
C GLN A 178 15.19 -15.85 -6.88
N LEU A 179 14.75 -16.95 -6.26
CA LEU A 179 14.77 -17.16 -4.83
C LEU A 179 15.36 -18.53 -4.51
N ALA A 180 16.59 -18.56 -3.99
CA ALA A 180 17.22 -19.82 -3.65
C ALA A 180 16.57 -20.47 -2.42
N THR A 181 16.83 -21.76 -2.22
CA THR A 181 16.35 -22.48 -1.03
C THR A 181 16.73 -21.77 0.27
N GLY A 182 15.73 -21.42 1.08
CA GLY A 182 15.91 -20.75 2.38
C GLY A 182 16.15 -19.24 2.29
N GLU A 183 16.14 -18.65 1.11
CA GLU A 183 16.16 -17.20 0.92
C GLU A 183 14.75 -16.59 0.98
N SER A 184 14.70 -15.26 1.12
CA SER A 184 13.47 -14.45 1.08
C SER A 184 13.59 -13.30 0.08
N ILE A 185 12.46 -12.94 -0.54
CA ILE A 185 12.29 -11.71 -1.31
C ILE A 185 11.28 -10.82 -0.57
N GLY A 186 11.65 -9.56 -0.35
CA GLY A 186 10.77 -8.56 0.24
C GLY A 186 9.98 -7.81 -0.81
N LEU A 187 8.79 -7.33 -0.44
CA LEU A 187 8.03 -6.35 -1.21
C LEU A 187 7.75 -5.13 -0.33
N SER A 188 8.03 -3.94 -0.87
CA SER A 188 7.63 -2.65 -0.31
C SER A 188 6.83 -1.86 -1.34
N PHE A 189 5.96 -0.96 -0.90
CA PHE A 189 5.14 -0.19 -1.83
C PHE A 189 4.70 1.18 -1.29
N ILE A 190 4.30 2.05 -2.22
CA ILE A 190 3.77 3.38 -1.96
C ILE A 190 2.41 3.53 -2.62
N VAL A 191 1.50 4.20 -1.91
CA VAL A 191 0.24 4.72 -2.44
C VAL A 191 0.30 6.24 -2.35
N ASN A 192 0.42 6.90 -3.49
CA ASN A 192 0.45 8.36 -3.62
C ASN A 192 -0.91 8.88 -4.11
N ALA A 193 -1.68 9.46 -3.20
CA ALA A 193 -2.96 10.10 -3.50
C ALA A 193 -2.85 11.64 -3.41
N LEU A 194 -1.69 12.22 -3.73
CA LEU A 194 -1.50 13.68 -3.71
C LEU A 194 -2.47 14.40 -4.65
N ASP A 195 -2.57 13.87 -5.87
CA ASP A 195 -3.48 14.35 -6.91
C ASP A 195 -4.78 13.54 -6.98
N GLY A 196 -4.96 12.53 -6.11
CA GLY A 196 -6.17 11.70 -6.10
C GLY A 196 -7.41 12.45 -5.60
N THR A 197 -8.59 12.05 -6.09
CA THR A 197 -9.87 12.65 -5.72
C THR A 197 -10.72 11.75 -4.84
N THR A 198 -11.80 12.30 -4.28
CA THR A 198 -12.77 11.51 -3.52
C THR A 198 -13.61 10.56 -4.37
N ALA A 199 -13.54 10.66 -5.70
CA ALA A 199 -14.20 9.75 -6.62
C ALA A 199 -13.35 8.51 -6.94
N ASP A 200 -12.04 8.56 -6.64
CA ASP A 200 -11.12 7.45 -6.89
C ASP A 200 -11.44 6.30 -5.93
N GLU A 201 -11.73 5.14 -6.51
CA GLU A 201 -11.80 3.86 -5.81
C GLU A 201 -10.49 3.12 -6.07
N ILE A 202 -9.82 2.71 -4.99
CA ILE A 202 -8.53 2.04 -5.05
C ILE A 202 -8.74 0.62 -4.58
N SER A 203 -8.79 -0.32 -5.51
CA SER A 203 -8.82 -1.73 -5.18
C SER A 203 -7.80 -2.47 -6.02
N GLY A 204 -7.29 -3.58 -5.50
CA GLY A 204 -6.38 -4.38 -6.28
C GLY A 204 -6.07 -5.71 -5.63
N SER A 205 -5.51 -6.60 -6.42
CA SER A 205 -4.98 -7.86 -5.95
C SER A 205 -3.51 -7.98 -6.34
N LEU A 206 -2.77 -8.64 -5.47
CA LEU A 206 -1.39 -9.02 -5.74
C LEU A 206 -1.32 -10.54 -5.69
N SER A 207 -0.95 -11.15 -6.80
CA SER A 207 -0.80 -12.59 -6.90
C SER A 207 0.67 -12.96 -6.89
N VAL A 208 1.05 -13.88 -6.00
CA VAL A 208 2.40 -14.44 -5.94
C VAL A 208 2.33 -15.85 -6.50
N SER A 209 3.16 -16.14 -7.51
CA SER A 209 3.31 -17.50 -8.04
C SER A 209 4.78 -17.91 -8.03
N ALA A 210 5.03 -19.21 -7.86
CA ALA A 210 6.38 -19.76 -7.79
C ALA A 210 6.54 -20.95 -8.75
N THR A 211 7.64 -20.98 -9.50
CA THR A 211 7.98 -22.10 -10.37
C THR A 211 9.40 -22.58 -10.09
N ALA A 212 9.60 -23.89 -9.92
CA ALA A 212 10.93 -24.47 -9.72
C ALA A 212 11.82 -24.27 -10.96
N VAL A 213 13.11 -23.98 -10.73
CA VAL A 213 14.10 -23.59 -11.77
C VAL A 213 15.16 -24.68 -12.00
#